data_AF-A0A6G6WSA3-F1
#
_entry.id   AF-A0A6G6WSA3-F1
#
_cell.length_a   1.000
_cell.length_b   1.000
_cell.length_c   1.000
_cell.angle_alpha   90.00
_cell.angle_beta   90.00
_cell.angle_gamma   90.00
#
_symmetry.space_group_name_H-M   'P 1'
#
loop_
_entity.id
_entity.type
_entity.pdbx_description
1 polymer ?
#
loop_
_entity_poly.entity_id
_entity_poly.type
_entity_poly.pdbx_seq_one_letter_code
_entity_poly.pdbx_strand_id
1 'polypeptide(L)' 'MKPLVAEEVVFDADELRLLIMILRQACEDIGPVDDKLRSEIANRILSMACHGERDFETLRNHATLGIAGRSRA' A
#
# COMPACT_ATOMS: atom_id res chain seq x y z
N MET A 1 -28.95 13.48 7.65
CA MET A 1 -27.58 13.05 7.32
C MET A 1 -27.13 12.06 8.38
N LYS A 2 -26.87 10.80 8.02
CA LYS A 2 -26.25 9.86 8.97
C LYS A 2 -24.76 10.23 9.08
N PRO A 3 -24.19 10.32 10.29
CA PRO A 3 -22.76 10.58 10.44
C PRO A 3 -22.00 9.37 9.88
N LEU A 4 -21.01 9.63 9.03
CA LEU A 4 -19.99 8.66 8.67
C LEU A 4 -19.14 8.49 9.92
N VAL A 5 -19.44 7.49 10.74
CA VAL A 5 -18.53 7.04 11.78
C VAL A 5 -17.33 6.48 11.02
N ALA A 6 -16.25 7.25 10.94
CA ALA A 6 -14.98 6.71 10.51
C ALA A 6 -14.59 5.70 11.59
N GLU A 7 -14.82 4.41 11.32
CA GLU A 7 -14.21 3.37 12.13
C GLU A 7 -12.70 3.60 12.03
N GLU A 8 -12.08 4.00 13.15
CA GLU A 8 -10.64 4.14 13.23
C GLU A 8 -10.04 2.75 13.03
N VAL A 9 -9.49 2.51 11.85
CA VAL A 9 -8.73 1.29 11.58
C VAL A 9 -7.43 1.41 12.36
N VAL A 10 -7.33 0.65 13.44
CA VAL A 10 -6.11 0.54 14.23
C VAL A 10 -5.32 -0.66 13.70
N PHE A 11 -4.06 -0.41 13.33
CA PHE A 11 -3.12 -1.48 12.98
C PHE A 11 -2.28 -1.84 14.20
N ASP A 12 -2.18 -3.13 14.49
CA ASP A 12 -1.25 -3.62 15.50
C ASP A 12 0.21 -3.59 15.00
N ALA A 13 1.14 -3.96 15.89
CA ALA A 13 2.56 -3.89 15.59
C ALA A 13 2.99 -4.86 14.47
N ASP A 14 2.34 -6.01 14.34
CA ASP A 14 2.66 -7.01 13.34
C ASP A 14 2.07 -6.63 11.98
N GLU A 15 0.85 -6.08 11.96
CA GLU A 15 0.24 -5.48 10.78
C GLU A 15 1.10 -4.32 10.26
N LEU A 16 1.56 -3.41 11.12
CA LEU A 16 2.45 -2.32 10.70
C LEU A 16 3.76 -2.86 10.11
N ARG A 17 4.35 -3.90 10.69
CA ARG A 17 5.57 -4.54 10.14
C ARG A 17 5.30 -5.13 8.77
N LEU A 18 4.19 -5.82 8.59
CA LEU A 18 3.75 -6.37 7.31
C LEU A 18 3.63 -5.27 6.26
N LEU A 19 2.91 -4.19 6.56
CA LEU A 19 2.70 -3.07 5.63
C LEU A 19 4.03 -2.39 5.23
N ILE A 20 4.96 -2.24 6.18
CA ILE A 20 6.31 -1.73 5.90
C ILE A 20 7.09 -2.67 4.99
N MET A 21 7.02 -3.99 5.21
CA MET A 21 7.68 -4.98 4.36
C MET A 21 7.12 -4.95 2.93
N ILE A 22 5.80 -4.86 2.79
CA ILE A 22 5.14 -4.77 1.48
C ILE A 22 5.57 -3.50 0.76
N LEU A 23 5.60 -2.34 1.43
CA LEU A 23 6.03 -1.09 0.83
C LEU A 23 7.48 -1.16 0.33
N ARG A 24 8.39 -1.76 1.12
CA ARG A 24 9.78 -1.95 0.71
C ARG A 24 9.89 -2.84 -0.53
N GLN A 25 9.23 -4.01 -0.50
CA GLN A 25 9.26 -4.94 -1.63
C GLN A 25 8.64 -4.33 -2.89
N ALA A 26 7.52 -3.63 -2.76
CA ALA A 26 6.86 -2.96 -3.89
C ALA A 26 7.77 -1.89 -4.53
N CYS A 27 8.50 -1.11 -3.71
CA CYS A 27 9.47 -0.16 -4.24
C CYS A 27 10.63 -0.87 -4.95
N GLU A 28 11.16 -1.95 -4.39
CA GLU A 28 12.22 -2.75 -5.02
C GLU A 28 11.79 -3.35 -6.36
N ASP A 29 10.56 -3.88 -6.44
CA ASP A 29 9.99 -4.47 -7.65
C ASP A 29 9.85 -3.43 -8.80
N ILE A 30 9.62 -2.16 -8.45
CA ILE A 30 9.50 -1.05 -9.40
C ILE A 30 10.88 -0.48 -9.80
N GLY A 31 11.84 -0.45 -8.88
CA GLY A 31 13.17 0.11 -9.08
C GLY A 31 13.33 1.51 -8.46
N PRO A 32 13.96 2.49 -9.14
CA PRO A 32 14.08 3.84 -8.59
C PRO A 32 12.71 4.48 -8.34
N VAL A 33 12.40 4.76 -7.08
CA VAL A 33 11.14 5.35 -6.63
C VAL A 33 11.43 6.70 -5.97
N ASP A 34 10.77 7.77 -6.43
CA ASP A 34 10.82 9.07 -5.77
C ASP A 34 9.84 9.15 -4.58
N ASP A 35 9.95 10.19 -3.75
CA ASP A 35 9.10 10.32 -2.55
C ASP A 35 7.60 10.39 -2.89
N LYS A 36 7.25 10.94 -4.05
CA LYS A 36 5.87 11.04 -4.52
C LYS A 36 5.32 9.66 -4.84
N LEU A 37 6.02 8.89 -5.66
CA LEU A 37 5.62 7.55 -6.07
C LEU A 37 5.60 6.60 -4.85
N ARG A 38 6.58 6.72 -3.94
CA ARG A 38 6.59 5.97 -2.69
C ARG A 38 5.34 6.25 -1.84
N SER A 39 4.91 7.51 -1.78
CA SER A 39 3.69 7.90 -1.08
C SER A 39 2.43 7.35 -1.75
N GLU A 40 2.39 7.33 -3.08
CA GLU A 40 1.29 6.73 -3.85
C GLU A 40 1.18 5.22 -3.59
N ILE A 41 2.31 4.50 -3.57
CA ILE A 41 2.37 3.07 -3.24
C ILE A 41 1.87 2.82 -1.81
N ALA A 42 2.37 3.59 -0.83
CA ALA A 42 1.96 3.47 0.57
C ALA A 42 0.45 3.69 0.74
N ASN A 43 -0.11 4.71 0.09
CA ASN A 43 -1.55 4.99 0.15
C ASN A 43 -2.40 3.85 -0.43
N ARG A 44 -1.94 3.17 -1.48
CA ARG A 44 -2.65 2.02 -2.05
C ARG A 44 -2.64 0.82 -1.11
N ILE A 45 -1.50 0.54 -0.48
CA ILE A 45 -1.37 -0.53 0.52
C ILE A 45 -2.32 -0.24 1.70
N LEU A 46 -2.25 0.97 2.25
CA LEU A 46 -3.10 1.39 3.37
C LEU A 46 -4.58 1.34 3.01
N SER A 47 -4.96 1.79 1.81
CA SER A 47 -6.35 1.76 1.38
C SER A 47 -6.92 0.34 1.40
N MET A 48 -6.20 -0.66 0.87
CA MET A 48 -6.65 -2.05 0.94
C MET A 48 -6.63 -2.62 2.36
N ALA A 49 -5.61 -2.30 3.14
CA ALA A 49 -5.52 -2.73 4.53
C ALA A 49 -6.67 -2.16 5.37
N CYS A 50 -7.10 -0.92 5.12
CA CYS A 50 -8.29 -0.37 5.78
C CYS A 50 -9.59 -1.12 5.45
N HIS A 51 -9.64 -1.86 4.34
CA HIS A 51 -10.79 -2.73 4.00
C HIS A 51 -10.63 -4.17 4.50
N GLY A 52 -9.60 -4.46 5.31
CA GLY A 52 -9.39 -5.77 5.94
C GLY A 52 -8.42 -6.69 5.20
N GLU A 53 -7.84 -6.27 4.06
CA GLU A 53 -6.85 -7.10 3.37
C GLU A 53 -5.54 -7.17 4.17
N ARG A 54 -4.98 -8.38 4.29
CA ARG A 54 -3.75 -8.67 5.05
C ARG A 54 -2.81 -9.62 4.32
N ASP A 55 -3.17 -10.08 3.13
CA ASP A 55 -2.30 -10.92 2.33
C ASP A 55 -1.16 -10.10 1.70
N PHE A 56 0.06 -10.58 1.90
CA PHE A 56 1.27 -9.90 1.44
C PHE A 56 1.27 -9.72 -0.09
N GLU A 57 1.02 -10.80 -0.82
CA GLU A 57 1.12 -10.79 -2.29
C GLU A 57 0.02 -9.92 -2.90
N THR A 58 -1.19 -10.02 -2.37
CA THR A 58 -2.36 -9.24 -2.81
C THR A 58 -2.11 -7.74 -2.63
N LEU A 59 -1.66 -7.33 -1.44
CA LEU A 59 -1.33 -5.93 -1.17
C LEU A 59 -0.19 -5.43 -2.06
N ARG A 60 0.89 -6.21 -2.23
CA ARG A 60 2.03 -5.85 -3.09
C ARG A 60 1.63 -5.69 -4.55
N ASN A 61 0.90 -6.66 -5.09
CA ASN A 61 0.48 -6.67 -6.49
C ASN A 61 -0.46 -5.49 -6.78
N HIS A 62 -1.38 -5.20 -5.87
CA HIS A 62 -2.27 -4.05 -6.02
C HIS A 62 -1.52 -2.71 -5.91
N ALA A 63 -0.57 -2.60 -4.98
CA ALA A 63 0.21 -1.38 -4.79
C ALA A 63 1.00 -0.99 -6.05
N THR A 64 1.56 -1.99 -6.75
CA THR A 64 2.39 -1.83 -7.94
C THR A 64 1.59 -1.77 -9.26
N LEU A 65 0.29 -2.08 -9.22
CA LEU A 65 -0.56 -2.16 -10.42
C LEU A 65 -0.56 -0.84 -11.21
N GLY A 66 -0.25 -0.92 -12.50
CA GLY A 66 -0.22 0.25 -13.39
C GLY A 66 0.97 1.21 -13.19
N ILE A 67 1.90 0.89 -12.27
CA ILE A 67 3.15 1.65 -12.08
C ILE A 67 4.28 1.05 -12.93
N ALA A 68 4.39 -0.28 -12.98
CA ALA A 68 5.41 -0.99 -13.77
C ALA A 68 5.37 -0.66 -15.28
N GLY A 69 4.25 -0.14 -15.79
CA GLY A 69 4.11 0.35 -17.16
C GLY A 69 4.56 1.79 -17.41
N ARG A 70 4.77 2.61 -16.36
CA ARG A 70 5.10 4.04 -16.48
C ARG A 70 6.60 4.33 -16.57
N SER A 71 7.47 3.42 -16.10
CA SER A 71 8.93 3.57 -16.18
C SER A 71 9.54 3.21 -17.56
N ARG A 72 8.72 2.94 -18.59
CA ARG A 72 9.18 2.61 -19.95
C ARG A 72 8.86 3.69 -21.02
N ALA A 73 8.43 4.88 -20.60
CA ALA A 73 8.16 6.01 -21.50
C ALA A 73 9.28 7.06 -21.43
#